data_AF-A0A1W1V4K7-F1
#
_entry.id   AF-A0A1W1V4K7-F1
#
_cell.length_a   1.000
_cell.length_b   1.000
_cell.length_c   1.000
_cell.angle_alpha   90.00
_cell.angle_beta   90.00
_cell.angle_gamma   90.00
#
_symmetry.space_group_name_H-M   'P 1'
#
loop_
_entity.id
_entity.type
_entity.pdbx_description
1 polymer ?
#
loop_
_entity_poly.entity_id
_entity_poly.type
_entity_poly.pdbx_seq_one_letter_code
_entity_poly.pdbx_strand_id
1 'polypeptide(L)'
;MVIGYNIDYQMKGRIYLLKKRILLPILATLLILMGCAMANEKNPGPPPPTDNNFDVIVVGGEPEGVAAAVSASRNGATVLLVEDDHALGGLMTLGKLNYIDMCHNSKGELLTRGIFEEFHDAVGGTAFDVTLATKVFHDMVEDQRSIVLKLNTKVSGVMKNGNTVTGIRVSENGTPKTYFAKRIIDATTDADIAAMAGAPYTLAGEDIGEKDRLMGVTLVFELTGVDWDRVTKHIKSGDNPHAGVTKKAAWGYTNEGYAYETKDPMMHLRGFNAARQDNGNVLINALLIFGVDVLSEESKKEGIARANKELEYLMPYINKNYVGFENAKLLETAEQLYVRESRHIIGEYQLTIDDVLENRDQWDRITIGSYPVDIQPNIKQRAGTVVGSPDQYSIPFRSLVPLKVENLLVVGRSASYTSLAAGSARVIPIGMCEGEAAGVASIYSIENEMTFRELSKSKDDIEKVQKQLTKQGAYLKPFEVKTPIMDHWAYEGLKTIRGLGLLDGGYVNDYRLEAQMEKWRFQNLVNRTLEKSKLENPYTVDVSLTPTVSEILSATHYAMTGEQISGNEARKVLKDKGILTEKLEPYFAKNYAIPQAAEVTYLIANVYKYLQK
;
A
#
# COMPACT_ATOMS: atom_id res chain seq x y z
N MET A 1 -5.81 -71.29 67.25
CA MET A 1 -4.44 -70.84 66.97
C MET A 1 -4.29 -70.78 65.45
N VAL A 2 -4.62 -69.64 64.82
CA VAL A 2 -3.67 -68.62 64.31
C VAL A 2 -2.51 -69.31 63.57
N ILE A 3 -2.39 -69.25 62.24
CA ILE A 3 -2.01 -68.06 61.46
C ILE A 3 -2.68 -68.12 60.07
N GLY A 4 -3.51 -67.12 59.79
CA GLY A 4 -3.93 -66.73 58.45
C GLY A 4 -3.79 -65.21 58.34
N TYR A 5 -3.75 -64.72 57.10
CA TYR A 5 -3.61 -63.32 56.67
C TYR A 5 -2.18 -62.77 56.60
N ASN A 6 -1.57 -62.84 55.40
CA ASN A 6 -0.81 -61.68 54.87
C ASN A 6 -0.33 -61.75 53.40
N ILE A 7 -1.01 -62.44 52.47
CA ILE A 7 -0.50 -62.52 51.08
C ILE A 7 -1.43 -61.89 50.02
N ASP A 8 -2.74 -61.73 50.26
CA ASP A 8 -3.64 -61.25 49.19
C ASP A 8 -3.74 -59.71 49.05
N TYR A 9 -3.27 -58.94 50.03
CA TYR A 9 -3.35 -57.47 49.98
C TYR A 9 -2.20 -56.80 49.19
N GLN A 10 -1.02 -57.43 49.10
CA GLN A 10 0.12 -56.83 48.38
C GLN A 10 0.07 -57.02 46.85
N MET A 11 -0.57 -58.08 46.34
CA MET A 11 -0.71 -58.28 44.89
C MET A 11 -1.80 -57.41 44.27
N LYS A 12 -2.95 -57.24 44.92
CA LYS A 12 -4.04 -56.38 44.43
C LYS A 12 -3.66 -54.89 44.43
N GLY A 13 -2.89 -54.44 45.42
CA GLY A 13 -2.36 -53.06 45.46
C GLY A 13 -1.37 -52.76 44.34
N ARG A 14 -0.48 -53.71 43.99
CA ARG A 14 0.50 -53.53 42.90
C ARG A 14 -0.14 -53.51 41.51
N ILE A 15 -1.17 -54.32 41.26
CA ILE A 15 -1.91 -54.31 39.98
C ILE A 15 -2.74 -53.02 39.84
N TYR A 16 -3.31 -52.51 40.94
CA TYR A 16 -4.05 -51.25 40.95
C TYR A 16 -3.14 -50.03 40.72
N LEU A 17 -1.95 -50.03 41.31
CA LEU A 17 -0.91 -49.00 41.09
C LEU A 17 -0.28 -49.06 39.69
N LEU A 18 -0.10 -50.25 39.11
CA LEU A 18 0.36 -50.41 37.71
C LEU A 18 -0.69 -49.89 36.72
N LYS A 19 -1.97 -50.21 36.93
CA LYS A 19 -3.07 -49.70 36.09
C LYS A 19 -3.17 -48.17 36.15
N LYS A 20 -3.02 -47.53 37.32
CA LYS A 20 -2.97 -46.06 37.42
C LYS A 20 -1.73 -45.46 36.75
N ARG A 21 -0.54 -46.09 36.87
CA ARG A 21 0.70 -45.60 36.24
C ARG A 21 0.72 -45.71 34.72
N ILE A 22 -0.12 -46.56 34.12
CA ILE A 22 -0.23 -46.73 32.67
C ILE A 22 -1.46 -45.98 32.12
N LEU A 23 -2.61 -45.99 32.81
CA LEU A 23 -3.80 -45.27 32.35
C LEU A 23 -3.70 -43.75 32.48
N LEU A 24 -3.06 -43.20 33.54
CA LEU A 24 -2.94 -41.73 33.66
C LEU A 24 -2.14 -41.10 32.51
N PRO A 25 -0.96 -41.61 32.13
CA PRO A 25 -0.24 -41.05 30.99
C PRO A 25 -1.00 -41.29 29.69
N ILE A 26 -1.66 -42.44 29.47
CA ILE A 26 -2.47 -42.65 28.25
C ILE A 26 -3.64 -41.68 28.17
N LEU A 27 -4.34 -41.41 29.29
CA LEU A 27 -5.44 -40.45 29.35
C LEU A 27 -4.94 -39.01 29.20
N ALA A 28 -3.78 -38.67 29.77
CA ALA A 28 -3.12 -37.38 29.59
C ALA A 28 -2.67 -37.18 28.14
N THR A 29 -2.09 -38.21 27.50
CA THR A 29 -1.71 -38.17 26.09
C THR A 29 -2.93 -38.08 25.18
N LEU A 30 -4.05 -38.76 25.50
CA LEU A 30 -5.32 -38.62 24.76
C LEU A 30 -5.95 -37.24 24.94
N LEU A 31 -5.87 -36.64 26.14
CA LEU A 31 -6.33 -35.27 26.40
C LEU A 31 -5.42 -34.22 25.73
N ILE A 32 -4.11 -34.46 25.66
CA ILE A 32 -3.17 -33.62 24.91
C ILE A 32 -3.40 -33.77 23.40
N LEU A 33 -3.66 -34.99 22.90
CA LEU A 33 -3.97 -35.22 21.49
C LEU A 33 -5.34 -34.65 21.09
N MET A 34 -6.36 -34.73 21.95
CA MET A 34 -7.65 -34.05 21.74
C MET A 34 -7.51 -32.53 21.86
N GLY A 35 -6.68 -32.03 22.79
CA GLY A 35 -6.37 -30.60 22.91
C GLY A 35 -5.59 -30.06 21.70
N CYS A 36 -4.67 -30.84 21.13
CA CYS A 36 -3.95 -30.52 19.91
C CYS A 36 -4.84 -30.62 18.66
N ALA A 37 -5.82 -31.53 18.64
CA ALA A 37 -6.81 -31.63 17.56
C ALA A 37 -7.81 -30.46 17.61
N MET A 38 -8.24 -30.02 18.80
CA MET A 38 -9.12 -28.86 18.97
C MET A 38 -8.39 -27.51 18.81
N ALA A 39 -7.06 -27.46 19.00
CA ALA A 39 -6.27 -26.25 18.78
C ALA A 39 -6.12 -25.87 17.30
N ASN A 40 -6.52 -26.76 16.37
CA ASN A 40 -6.40 -26.55 14.93
C ASN A 40 -7.73 -26.58 14.17
N GLU A 41 -8.88 -26.69 14.84
CA GLU A 41 -10.16 -26.42 14.20
C GLU A 41 -10.32 -24.91 14.03
N LYS A 42 -10.07 -24.43 12.81
CA LYS A 42 -10.42 -23.05 12.41
C LYS A 42 -11.92 -22.87 12.72
N ASN A 43 -12.26 -21.90 13.57
CA ASN A 43 -13.66 -21.57 13.87
C ASN A 43 -14.39 -21.23 12.56
N PRO A 44 -15.36 -22.05 12.10
CA PRO A 44 -15.99 -21.82 10.80
C PRO A 44 -16.97 -20.64 10.80
N GLY A 45 -17.20 -19.97 11.95
CA GLY A 45 -18.19 -18.91 12.12
C GLY A 45 -19.60 -19.45 12.39
N PRO A 46 -20.63 -18.61 12.58
CA PRO A 46 -22.03 -19.05 12.64
C PRO A 46 -22.55 -19.55 11.27
N PRO A 47 -23.68 -20.26 11.18
CA PRO A 47 -24.31 -20.51 9.87
C PRO A 47 -24.77 -19.19 9.22
N PRO A 48 -24.91 -19.14 7.88
CA PRO A 48 -25.39 -17.94 7.19
C PRO A 48 -26.82 -17.57 7.64
N PRO A 49 -27.15 -16.27 7.64
CA PRO A 49 -28.51 -15.82 7.92
C PRO A 49 -29.46 -16.26 6.79
N THR A 50 -30.72 -16.53 7.14
CA THR A 50 -31.76 -16.92 6.17
C THR A 50 -32.49 -15.72 5.56
N ASP A 51 -32.23 -14.52 6.07
CA ASP A 51 -32.75 -13.26 5.54
C ASP A 51 -31.63 -12.45 4.86
N ASN A 52 -31.90 -11.18 4.52
CA ASN A 52 -30.91 -10.30 3.88
C ASN A 52 -30.14 -9.44 4.92
N ASN A 53 -30.11 -9.83 6.19
CA ASN A 53 -29.44 -9.09 7.26
C ASN A 53 -28.15 -9.81 7.69
N PHE A 54 -27.04 -9.10 7.67
CA PHE A 54 -25.72 -9.61 8.05
C PHE A 54 -25.14 -8.80 9.20
N ASP A 55 -24.18 -9.37 9.93
CA ASP A 55 -23.39 -8.58 10.88
C ASP A 55 -22.45 -7.64 10.11
N VAL A 56 -21.77 -8.19 9.11
CA VAL A 56 -20.79 -7.47 8.28
C VAL A 56 -21.07 -7.69 6.80
N ILE A 57 -21.09 -6.61 6.02
CA ILE A 57 -20.98 -6.66 4.55
C ILE A 57 -19.58 -6.20 4.16
N VAL A 58 -18.89 -6.99 3.35
CA VAL A 58 -17.63 -6.63 2.69
C VAL A 58 -17.90 -6.49 1.20
N VAL A 59 -17.50 -5.37 0.61
CA VAL A 59 -17.63 -5.13 -0.83
C VAL A 59 -16.25 -5.01 -1.44
N GLY A 60 -15.97 -5.82 -2.46
CA GLY A 60 -14.66 -5.99 -3.08
C GLY A 60 -14.02 -7.30 -2.61
N GLY A 61 -13.60 -8.11 -3.57
CA GLY A 61 -12.93 -9.39 -3.45
C GLY A 61 -11.43 -9.32 -3.80
N GLU A 62 -10.86 -8.12 -3.79
CA GLU A 62 -9.42 -7.90 -3.69
C GLU A 62 -8.83 -8.64 -2.45
N PRO A 63 -7.51 -8.87 -2.39
CA PRO A 63 -6.90 -9.58 -1.27
C PRO A 63 -7.27 -9.02 0.10
N GLU A 64 -7.36 -7.68 0.24
CA GLU A 64 -7.83 -7.01 1.46
C GLU A 64 -9.29 -7.31 1.82
N GLY A 65 -10.17 -7.43 0.83
CA GLY A 65 -11.58 -7.77 1.04
C GLY A 65 -11.75 -9.21 1.48
N VAL A 66 -10.98 -10.14 0.89
CA VAL A 66 -10.93 -11.53 1.35
C VAL A 66 -10.44 -11.59 2.80
N ALA A 67 -9.36 -10.88 3.13
CA ALA A 67 -8.83 -10.85 4.50
C ALA A 67 -9.85 -10.27 5.50
N ALA A 68 -10.58 -9.23 5.12
CA ALA A 68 -11.64 -8.64 5.95
C ALA A 68 -12.80 -9.61 6.21
N ALA A 69 -13.28 -10.29 5.17
CA ALA A 69 -14.38 -11.24 5.28
C ALA A 69 -14.00 -12.45 6.14
N VAL A 70 -12.80 -13.01 5.92
CA VAL A 70 -12.28 -14.14 6.69
C VAL A 70 -12.07 -13.74 8.15
N SER A 71 -11.49 -12.56 8.41
CA SER A 71 -11.31 -12.05 9.78
C SER A 71 -12.64 -11.87 10.51
N ALA A 72 -13.63 -11.20 9.88
CA ALA A 72 -14.95 -11.01 10.47
C ALA A 72 -15.62 -12.35 10.80
N SER A 73 -15.58 -13.32 9.87
CA SER A 73 -16.10 -14.67 10.07
C SER A 73 -15.44 -15.38 11.27
N ARG A 74 -14.10 -15.40 11.32
CA ARG A 74 -13.34 -16.07 12.39
C ARG A 74 -13.63 -15.47 13.78
N ASN A 75 -14.01 -14.20 13.81
CA ASN A 75 -14.45 -13.48 15.01
C ASN A 75 -15.97 -13.61 15.28
N GLY A 76 -16.70 -14.39 14.49
CA GLY A 76 -18.08 -14.80 14.78
C GLY A 76 -19.18 -14.06 14.02
N ALA A 77 -18.86 -13.22 13.04
CA ALA A 77 -19.88 -12.57 12.22
C ALA A 77 -20.53 -13.52 11.20
N THR A 78 -21.80 -13.27 10.93
CA THR A 78 -22.38 -13.54 9.61
C THR A 78 -21.89 -12.51 8.60
N VAL A 79 -21.33 -12.96 7.48
CA VAL A 79 -20.67 -12.09 6.50
C VAL A 79 -21.29 -12.26 5.12
N LEU A 80 -21.54 -11.15 4.44
CA LEU A 80 -21.78 -11.13 3.00
C LEU A 80 -20.55 -10.53 2.31
N LEU A 81 -19.89 -11.30 1.47
CA LEU A 81 -18.79 -10.83 0.60
C LEU A 81 -19.32 -10.69 -0.82
N VAL A 82 -19.27 -9.47 -1.36
CA VAL A 82 -19.77 -9.13 -2.70
C VAL A 82 -18.61 -8.69 -3.60
N GLU A 83 -18.51 -9.29 -4.78
CA GLU A 83 -17.50 -9.00 -5.81
C GLU A 83 -18.20 -8.85 -7.17
N ASP A 84 -17.88 -7.78 -7.90
CA ASP A 84 -18.34 -7.51 -9.28
C ASP A 84 -17.69 -8.48 -10.27
N ASP A 85 -16.46 -8.92 -9.99
CA ASP A 85 -15.73 -9.87 -10.81
C ASP A 85 -16.17 -11.34 -10.63
N HIS A 86 -15.71 -12.18 -11.56
CA HIS A 86 -16.02 -13.60 -11.59
C HIS A 86 -15.10 -14.46 -10.70
N ALA A 87 -14.08 -13.86 -10.09
CA ALA A 87 -13.10 -14.54 -9.25
C ALA A 87 -12.62 -13.61 -8.12
N LEU A 88 -12.07 -14.20 -7.05
CA LEU A 88 -11.43 -13.48 -5.96
C LEU A 88 -9.94 -13.23 -6.22
N GLY A 89 -9.37 -12.29 -5.48
CA GLY A 89 -7.95 -11.94 -5.49
C GLY A 89 -7.56 -10.78 -6.41
N GLY A 90 -8.52 -10.24 -7.17
CA GLY A 90 -8.41 -9.01 -7.95
C GLY A 90 -7.07 -8.84 -8.65
N LEU A 91 -6.26 -7.87 -8.20
CA LEU A 91 -4.97 -7.55 -8.81
C LEU A 91 -3.99 -8.74 -8.88
N MET A 92 -4.00 -9.66 -7.90
CA MET A 92 -3.11 -10.83 -7.87
C MET A 92 -3.54 -11.94 -8.83
N THR A 93 -4.82 -11.98 -9.20
CA THR A 93 -5.40 -13.06 -10.00
C THR A 93 -5.81 -12.54 -11.39
N LEU A 94 -6.78 -11.64 -11.47
CA LEU A 94 -7.30 -11.04 -12.71
C LEU A 94 -6.37 -9.98 -13.30
N GLY A 95 -5.71 -9.21 -12.43
CA GLY A 95 -4.63 -8.29 -12.81
C GLY A 95 -3.28 -8.99 -13.07
N LYS A 96 -3.20 -10.30 -12.78
CA LYS A 96 -2.02 -11.17 -12.92
C LYS A 96 -0.73 -10.61 -12.28
N LEU A 97 -0.82 -9.76 -11.26
CA LEU A 97 0.35 -9.30 -10.51
C LEU A 97 0.83 -10.38 -9.54
N ASN A 98 1.63 -11.33 -10.04
CA ASN A 98 2.05 -12.52 -9.31
C ASN A 98 3.40 -12.39 -8.59
N TYR A 99 3.74 -11.16 -8.17
CA TYR A 99 4.91 -10.85 -7.37
C TYR A 99 4.54 -9.89 -6.24
N ILE A 100 4.93 -10.22 -5.00
CA ILE A 100 4.53 -9.49 -3.79
C ILE A 100 5.63 -8.52 -3.36
N ASP A 101 5.24 -7.26 -3.12
CA ASP A 101 6.09 -6.25 -2.52
C ASP A 101 6.14 -6.44 -0.99
N MET A 102 7.10 -7.23 -0.53
CA MET A 102 7.20 -7.65 0.88
C MET A 102 7.62 -6.52 1.83
N CYS A 103 7.00 -6.46 3.01
CA CYS A 103 7.33 -5.51 4.07
C CYS A 103 8.22 -6.16 5.15
N HIS A 104 9.54 -6.00 5.02
CA HIS A 104 10.50 -6.38 6.06
C HIS A 104 11.17 -5.14 6.65
N ASN A 105 11.50 -5.16 7.94
CA ASN A 105 12.38 -4.15 8.53
C ASN A 105 13.86 -4.46 8.26
N SER A 106 14.76 -3.57 8.67
CA SER A 106 16.23 -3.72 8.55
C SER A 106 16.80 -4.95 9.26
N LYS A 107 16.05 -5.58 10.18
CA LYS A 107 16.45 -6.84 10.85
C LYS A 107 15.98 -8.08 10.08
N GLY A 108 15.28 -7.90 8.97
CA GLY A 108 14.69 -8.98 8.18
C GLY A 108 13.43 -9.58 8.79
N GLU A 109 12.77 -8.89 9.74
CA GLU A 109 11.51 -9.35 10.30
C GLU A 109 10.36 -9.00 9.35
N LEU A 110 9.55 -9.99 8.98
CA LEU A 110 8.30 -9.75 8.26
C LEU A 110 7.33 -8.97 9.17
N LEU A 111 6.84 -7.83 8.68
CA LEU A 111 5.99 -6.89 9.42
C LEU A 111 4.50 -7.11 9.17
N THR A 112 4.15 -7.58 7.98
CA THR A 112 2.78 -7.94 7.58
C THR A 112 2.57 -9.42 7.85
N ARG A 113 1.86 -9.78 8.92
CA ARG A 113 1.57 -11.15 9.36
C ARG A 113 0.08 -11.37 9.58
N GLY A 114 -0.33 -12.57 9.97
CA GLY A 114 -1.73 -12.95 10.14
C GLY A 114 -2.27 -13.56 8.85
N ILE A 115 -3.44 -13.12 8.40
CA ILE A 115 -4.11 -13.68 7.22
C ILE A 115 -3.26 -13.53 5.94
N PHE A 116 -2.50 -12.44 5.81
CA PHE A 116 -1.55 -12.29 4.71
C PHE A 116 -0.47 -13.38 4.70
N GLU A 117 0.09 -13.72 5.87
CA GLU A 117 1.13 -14.75 5.99
C GLU A 117 0.57 -16.14 5.65
N GLU A 118 -0.68 -16.43 6.06
CA GLU A 118 -1.39 -17.65 5.63
C GLU A 118 -1.50 -17.74 4.10
N PHE A 119 -1.91 -16.65 3.43
CA PHE A 119 -1.98 -16.60 1.97
C PHE A 119 -0.60 -16.78 1.34
N HIS A 120 0.39 -15.99 1.78
CA HIS A 120 1.76 -16.02 1.26
C HIS A 120 2.37 -17.43 1.32
N ASP A 121 2.18 -18.12 2.43
CA ASP A 121 2.70 -19.47 2.61
C ASP A 121 1.94 -20.48 1.74
N ALA A 122 0.61 -20.33 1.62
CA ALA A 122 -0.23 -21.21 0.80
C ALA A 122 0.07 -21.10 -0.70
N VAL A 123 0.45 -19.92 -1.20
CA VAL A 123 0.87 -19.74 -2.60
C VAL A 123 2.35 -20.06 -2.85
N GLY A 124 3.10 -20.42 -1.81
CA GLY A 124 4.50 -20.84 -1.89
C GLY A 124 5.51 -19.69 -1.96
N GLY A 125 5.14 -18.51 -1.47
CA GLY A 125 6.03 -17.37 -1.28
C GLY A 125 5.72 -16.14 -2.13
N THR A 126 6.74 -15.29 -2.32
CA THR A 126 6.62 -13.96 -2.94
C THR A 126 6.26 -13.96 -4.42
N ALA A 127 6.57 -15.04 -5.15
CA ALA A 127 6.24 -15.18 -6.56
C ALA A 127 5.49 -16.49 -6.78
N PHE A 128 4.32 -16.42 -7.39
CA PHE A 128 3.36 -17.52 -7.37
C PHE A 128 2.68 -17.75 -8.72
N ASP A 129 1.95 -18.86 -8.79
CA ASP A 129 1.07 -19.20 -9.90
C ASP A 129 -0.31 -18.57 -9.65
N VAL A 130 -0.86 -17.84 -10.64
CA VAL A 130 -2.11 -17.10 -10.44
C VAL A 130 -3.31 -18.03 -10.26
N THR A 131 -3.28 -19.24 -10.85
CA THR A 131 -4.35 -20.22 -10.68
C THR A 131 -4.36 -20.77 -9.27
N LEU A 132 -3.16 -21.02 -8.71
CA LEU A 132 -3.02 -21.39 -7.30
C LEU A 132 -3.52 -20.26 -6.39
N ALA A 133 -3.14 -19.00 -6.64
CA ALA A 133 -3.60 -17.87 -5.85
C ALA A 133 -5.13 -17.72 -5.86
N THR A 134 -5.78 -17.82 -7.02
CA THR A 134 -7.24 -17.83 -7.13
C THR A 134 -7.85 -18.93 -6.26
N LYS A 135 -7.31 -20.15 -6.35
CA LYS A 135 -7.77 -21.27 -5.53
C LYS A 135 -7.63 -20.98 -4.03
N VAL A 136 -6.48 -20.46 -3.59
CA VAL A 136 -6.22 -20.15 -2.18
C VAL A 136 -7.20 -19.12 -1.65
N PHE A 137 -7.47 -18.03 -2.38
CA PHE A 137 -8.47 -17.04 -1.95
C PHE A 137 -9.87 -17.65 -1.84
N HIS A 138 -10.26 -18.51 -2.77
CA HIS A 138 -11.53 -19.23 -2.70
C HIS A 138 -11.59 -20.17 -1.50
N ASP A 139 -10.58 -21.01 -1.30
CA ASP A 139 -10.51 -21.93 -0.16
C ASP A 139 -10.59 -21.16 1.17
N MET A 140 -9.88 -20.04 1.30
CA MET A 140 -9.90 -19.19 2.51
C MET A 140 -11.32 -18.72 2.87
N VAL A 141 -12.14 -18.41 1.86
CA VAL A 141 -13.55 -18.01 2.03
C VAL A 141 -14.46 -19.21 2.24
N GLU A 142 -14.34 -20.27 1.45
CA GLU A 142 -15.20 -21.46 1.52
C GLU A 142 -15.01 -22.25 2.82
N ASP A 143 -13.81 -22.21 3.42
CA ASP A 143 -13.52 -22.76 4.75
C ASP A 143 -14.34 -22.07 5.86
N GLN A 144 -14.98 -20.93 5.57
CA GLN A 144 -15.80 -20.16 6.50
C GLN A 144 -17.29 -20.34 6.21
N ARG A 145 -17.97 -21.17 7.01
CA ARG A 145 -19.41 -21.42 6.82
C ARG A 145 -20.29 -20.19 7.00
N SER A 146 -19.80 -19.13 7.65
CA SER A 146 -20.57 -17.90 7.89
C SER A 146 -20.51 -16.87 6.77
N ILE A 147 -19.66 -17.10 5.76
CA ILE A 147 -19.53 -16.19 4.62
C ILE A 147 -20.47 -16.63 3.50
N VAL A 148 -21.33 -15.70 3.07
CA VAL A 148 -22.06 -15.81 1.81
C VAL A 148 -21.26 -15.05 0.76
N LEU A 149 -20.68 -15.78 -0.19
CA LEU A 149 -19.95 -15.20 -1.32
C LEU A 149 -20.90 -14.93 -2.50
N LYS A 150 -20.80 -13.74 -3.08
CA LYS A 150 -21.48 -13.35 -4.32
C LYS A 150 -20.51 -12.74 -5.31
N LEU A 151 -20.10 -13.55 -6.28
CA LEU A 151 -19.34 -13.12 -7.45
C LEU A 151 -20.28 -12.57 -8.53
N ASN A 152 -19.73 -11.88 -9.54
CA ASN A 152 -20.48 -11.29 -10.64
C ASN A 152 -21.64 -10.39 -10.18
N THR A 153 -21.46 -9.72 -9.03
CA THR A 153 -22.53 -9.00 -8.33
C THR A 153 -22.12 -7.56 -8.08
N LYS A 154 -22.52 -6.68 -8.99
CA LYS A 154 -22.24 -5.25 -8.87
C LYS A 154 -23.11 -4.55 -7.82
N VAL A 155 -22.48 -3.72 -6.99
CA VAL A 155 -23.20 -2.76 -6.13
C VAL A 155 -23.62 -1.55 -6.97
N SER A 156 -24.92 -1.24 -6.90
CA SER A 156 -25.57 -0.14 -7.64
C SER A 156 -25.96 1.04 -6.73
N GLY A 157 -25.83 0.90 -5.42
CA GLY A 157 -26.06 1.98 -4.48
C GLY A 157 -25.92 1.56 -3.02
N VAL A 158 -25.94 2.56 -2.14
CA VAL A 158 -25.84 2.38 -0.69
C VAL A 158 -27.13 2.81 0.00
N MET A 159 -27.51 2.09 1.05
CA MET A 159 -28.64 2.45 1.91
C MET A 159 -28.11 3.25 3.10
N LYS A 160 -28.78 4.36 3.44
CA LYS A 160 -28.38 5.23 4.54
C LYS A 160 -29.56 5.65 5.42
N ASN A 161 -29.28 5.85 6.69
CA ASN A 161 -30.11 6.61 7.61
C ASN A 161 -29.30 7.81 8.12
N GLY A 162 -29.61 9.02 7.62
CA GLY A 162 -28.72 10.17 7.80
C GLY A 162 -27.33 9.91 7.21
N ASN A 163 -26.30 10.01 8.04
CA ASN A 163 -24.90 9.76 7.66
C ASN A 163 -24.46 8.31 7.88
N THR A 164 -25.34 7.46 8.42
CA THR A 164 -25.02 6.07 8.73
C THR A 164 -25.35 5.16 7.57
N VAL A 165 -24.37 4.44 7.05
CA VAL A 165 -24.60 3.41 6.03
C VAL A 165 -25.19 2.17 6.70
N THR A 166 -26.30 1.66 6.18
CA THR A 166 -27.05 0.55 6.76
C THR A 166 -27.13 -0.67 5.84
N GLY A 167 -26.69 -0.53 4.59
CA GLY A 167 -26.74 -1.63 3.63
C GLY A 167 -26.30 -1.23 2.23
N ILE A 168 -26.38 -2.18 1.31
CA ILE A 168 -26.05 -2.02 -0.11
C ILE A 168 -27.20 -2.51 -0.98
N ARG A 169 -27.29 -1.97 -2.20
CA ARG A 169 -28.18 -2.44 -3.25
C ARG A 169 -27.35 -3.05 -4.37
N VAL A 170 -27.65 -4.29 -4.72
CA VAL A 170 -27.01 -5.02 -5.82
C VAL A 170 -28.01 -5.32 -6.93
N SER A 171 -27.52 -5.74 -8.10
CA SER A 171 -28.33 -6.34 -9.16
C SER A 171 -28.09 -7.85 -9.18
N GLU A 172 -29.13 -8.65 -8.91
CA GLU A 172 -29.08 -10.11 -9.04
C GLU A 172 -30.02 -10.54 -10.16
N ASN A 173 -29.48 -11.16 -11.22
CA ASN A 173 -30.26 -11.58 -12.39
C ASN A 173 -31.14 -10.46 -12.98
N GLY A 174 -30.63 -9.23 -13.00
CA GLY A 174 -31.35 -8.05 -13.47
C GLY A 174 -32.41 -7.50 -12.50
N THR A 175 -32.54 -8.10 -11.30
CA THR A 175 -33.47 -7.65 -10.26
C THR A 175 -32.70 -6.91 -9.15
N PRO A 176 -33.10 -5.68 -8.78
CA PRO A 176 -32.52 -4.98 -7.64
C PRO A 176 -32.80 -5.73 -6.34
N LYS A 177 -31.75 -6.00 -5.56
CA LYS A 177 -31.85 -6.60 -4.23
C LYS A 177 -31.09 -5.77 -3.22
N THR A 178 -31.63 -5.68 -2.00
CA THR A 178 -31.01 -4.90 -0.92
C THR A 178 -30.59 -5.84 0.20
N TYR A 179 -29.36 -5.66 0.67
CA TYR A 179 -28.78 -6.33 1.82
C TYR A 179 -28.45 -5.30 2.89
N PHE A 180 -28.67 -5.64 4.15
CA PHE A 180 -28.42 -4.77 5.29
C PHE A 180 -27.32 -5.35 6.17
N ALA A 181 -26.55 -4.47 6.82
CA ALA A 181 -25.58 -4.89 7.81
C ALA A 181 -25.43 -3.91 8.96
N LYS A 182 -24.93 -4.41 10.09
CA LYS A 182 -24.54 -3.58 11.23
C LYS A 182 -23.28 -2.79 10.91
N ARG A 183 -22.32 -3.39 10.20
CA ARG A 183 -21.06 -2.76 9.75
C ARG A 183 -20.76 -3.09 8.29
N ILE A 184 -20.12 -2.17 7.60
CA ILE A 184 -19.73 -2.31 6.20
C ILE A 184 -18.23 -2.03 6.07
N ILE A 185 -17.55 -2.86 5.29
CA ILE A 185 -16.15 -2.69 4.91
C ILE A 185 -16.11 -2.50 3.39
N ASP A 186 -15.67 -1.33 2.97
CA ASP A 186 -15.36 -1.02 1.58
C ASP A 186 -13.92 -1.45 1.28
N ALA A 187 -13.80 -2.57 0.57
CA ALA A 187 -12.57 -3.10 0.02
C ALA A 187 -12.59 -3.04 -1.52
N THR A 188 -13.43 -2.17 -2.09
CA THR A 188 -13.37 -1.89 -3.53
C THR A 188 -12.10 -1.13 -3.85
N THR A 189 -11.52 -1.39 -5.02
CA THR A 189 -10.23 -0.82 -5.41
C THR A 189 -10.19 0.71 -5.42
N ASP A 190 -11.34 1.37 -5.60
CA ASP A 190 -11.45 2.83 -5.72
C ASP A 190 -12.35 3.46 -4.63
N ALA A 191 -12.62 2.72 -3.54
CA ALA A 191 -13.51 3.11 -2.45
C ALA A 191 -14.89 3.61 -2.93
N ASP A 192 -15.50 2.85 -3.84
CA ASP A 192 -16.75 3.20 -4.49
C ASP A 192 -17.92 3.27 -3.51
N ILE A 193 -17.94 2.44 -2.46
CA ILE A 193 -19.00 2.48 -1.44
C ILE A 193 -18.89 3.75 -0.60
N ALA A 194 -17.67 4.12 -0.21
CA ALA A 194 -17.39 5.38 0.48
C ALA A 194 -17.77 6.60 -0.38
N ALA A 195 -17.38 6.59 -1.65
CA ALA A 195 -17.74 7.65 -2.60
C ALA A 195 -19.27 7.76 -2.78
N MET A 196 -19.97 6.63 -2.99
CA MET A 196 -21.44 6.60 -3.06
C MET A 196 -22.11 7.06 -1.76
N ALA A 197 -21.49 6.79 -0.60
CA ALA A 197 -21.99 7.23 0.70
C ALA A 197 -21.79 8.74 0.94
N GLY A 198 -20.93 9.39 0.15
CA GLY A 198 -20.58 10.81 0.29
C GLY A 198 -19.39 11.07 1.21
N ALA A 199 -18.53 10.07 1.43
CA ALA A 199 -17.27 10.27 2.13
C ALA A 199 -16.39 11.25 1.32
N PRO A 200 -15.73 12.22 1.98
CA PRO A 200 -14.78 13.11 1.31
C PRO A 200 -13.53 12.33 0.90
N TYR A 201 -12.95 12.71 -0.24
CA TYR A 201 -11.70 12.14 -0.76
C TYR A 201 -10.94 13.17 -1.58
N THR A 202 -9.65 12.91 -1.79
CA THR A 202 -8.84 13.56 -2.84
C THR A 202 -8.59 12.57 -3.96
N LEU A 203 -8.46 13.05 -5.21
CA LEU A 203 -8.13 12.21 -6.36
C LEU A 203 -6.65 12.33 -6.72
N ALA A 204 -5.95 11.20 -6.77
CA ALA A 204 -4.54 11.12 -7.14
C ALA A 204 -3.69 12.15 -6.36
N GLY A 205 -2.85 12.94 -7.06
CA GLY A 205 -2.01 13.98 -6.47
C GLY A 205 -2.73 15.29 -6.09
N GLU A 206 -4.06 15.33 -6.00
CA GLU A 206 -4.83 16.54 -5.68
C GLU A 206 -4.40 17.19 -4.36
N ASP A 207 -4.09 16.39 -3.34
CA ASP A 207 -3.64 16.86 -2.01
C ASP A 207 -2.34 17.69 -2.08
N ILE A 208 -1.50 17.46 -3.09
CA ILE A 208 -0.27 18.22 -3.35
C ILE A 208 -0.39 19.20 -4.53
N GLY A 209 -1.62 19.51 -4.95
CA GLY A 209 -1.92 20.46 -6.04
C GLY A 209 -1.73 19.88 -7.45
N GLU A 210 -1.63 18.56 -7.60
CA GLU A 210 -1.42 17.87 -8.88
C GLU A 210 -2.60 16.92 -9.20
N LYS A 211 -3.83 17.45 -9.25
CA LYS A 211 -5.06 16.67 -9.47
C LYS A 211 -5.05 15.77 -10.72
N ASP A 212 -4.31 16.18 -11.76
CA ASP A 212 -4.21 15.45 -13.03
C ASP A 212 -3.03 14.44 -13.04
N ARG A 213 -2.33 14.26 -11.91
CA ARG A 213 -1.19 13.34 -11.77
C ARG A 213 -1.64 11.91 -11.48
N LEU A 214 -2.31 11.30 -12.44
CA LEU A 214 -2.56 9.86 -12.41
C LEU A 214 -1.27 9.10 -12.72
N MET A 215 -0.84 8.24 -11.80
CA MET A 215 0.29 7.35 -12.06
C MET A 215 0.00 6.44 -13.26
N GLY A 216 1.04 6.14 -14.05
CA GLY A 216 0.93 5.19 -15.16
C GLY A 216 0.39 3.84 -14.67
N VAL A 217 -0.64 3.34 -15.35
CA VAL A 217 -1.19 2.00 -15.12
C VAL A 217 -0.39 0.99 -15.92
N THR A 218 -0.50 -0.30 -15.60
CA THR A 218 0.21 -1.36 -16.35
C THR A 218 -0.75 -2.46 -16.76
N LEU A 219 -0.60 -2.97 -17.98
CA LEU A 219 -1.20 -4.23 -18.39
C LEU A 219 -0.13 -5.33 -18.27
N VAL A 220 -0.35 -6.29 -17.37
CA VAL A 220 0.52 -7.47 -17.27
C VAL A 220 0.25 -8.37 -18.47
N PHE A 221 1.30 -8.95 -19.05
CA PHE A 221 1.17 -9.87 -20.17
C PHE A 221 1.94 -11.17 -19.94
N GLU A 222 1.43 -12.26 -20.48
CA GLU A 222 1.94 -13.61 -20.27
C GLU A 222 2.73 -14.11 -21.48
N LEU A 223 3.94 -14.58 -21.22
CA LEU A 223 4.84 -15.12 -22.22
C LEU A 223 5.08 -16.62 -21.98
N THR A 224 5.00 -17.40 -23.05
CA THR A 224 5.54 -18.77 -23.10
C THR A 224 6.89 -18.79 -23.83
N GLY A 225 7.63 -19.90 -23.75
CA GLY A 225 8.89 -20.07 -24.48
C GLY A 225 10.08 -19.27 -23.93
N VAL A 226 9.98 -18.78 -22.68
CA VAL A 226 11.06 -18.09 -21.98
C VAL A 226 12.06 -19.11 -21.42
N ASP A 227 13.33 -18.97 -21.77
CA ASP A 227 14.44 -19.76 -21.23
C ASP A 227 14.90 -19.17 -19.89
N TRP A 228 14.31 -19.69 -18.82
CA TRP A 228 14.55 -19.17 -17.47
C TRP A 228 15.98 -19.39 -16.97
N ASP A 229 16.66 -20.43 -17.43
CA ASP A 229 18.05 -20.68 -17.06
C ASP A 229 18.97 -19.63 -17.69
N ARG A 230 18.69 -19.22 -18.93
CA ARG A 230 19.38 -18.10 -19.57
C ARG A 230 19.08 -16.77 -18.92
N VAL A 231 17.82 -16.50 -18.56
CA VAL A 231 17.46 -15.29 -17.77
C VAL A 231 18.26 -15.26 -16.47
N THR A 232 18.29 -16.39 -15.75
CA THR A 232 19.00 -16.52 -14.48
C THR A 232 20.49 -16.28 -14.64
N LYS A 233 21.12 -16.91 -15.64
CA LYS A 233 22.55 -16.75 -15.91
C LYS A 233 22.88 -15.31 -16.29
N HIS A 234 22.08 -14.71 -17.18
CA HIS A 234 22.27 -13.34 -17.65
C HIS A 234 22.25 -12.34 -16.49
N ILE A 235 21.19 -12.35 -15.68
CA ILE A 235 21.03 -11.42 -14.55
C ILE A 235 22.16 -11.61 -13.53
N LYS A 236 22.51 -12.86 -13.17
CA LYS A 236 23.60 -13.13 -12.22
C LYS A 236 24.99 -12.72 -12.73
N SER A 237 25.18 -12.72 -14.04
CA SER A 237 26.45 -12.31 -14.67
C SER A 237 26.53 -10.83 -14.98
N GLY A 238 25.42 -10.10 -14.86
CA GLY A 238 25.35 -8.68 -15.17
C GLY A 238 25.86 -7.81 -14.02
N ASP A 239 26.32 -6.62 -14.36
CA ASP A 239 26.86 -5.65 -13.39
C ASP A 239 25.79 -4.69 -12.85
N ASN A 240 24.50 -4.92 -13.12
CA ASN A 240 23.42 -4.06 -12.62
C ASN A 240 23.09 -4.41 -11.17
N PRO A 241 23.46 -3.58 -10.17
CA PRO A 241 23.23 -3.89 -8.76
C PRO A 241 21.75 -3.81 -8.36
N HIS A 242 20.88 -3.30 -9.24
CA HIS A 242 19.44 -3.20 -9.01
C HIS A 242 18.65 -4.33 -9.70
N ALA A 243 19.33 -5.25 -10.40
CA ALA A 243 18.69 -6.44 -10.98
C ALA A 243 18.80 -7.63 -10.02
N GLY A 244 17.87 -8.57 -10.14
CA GLY A 244 17.91 -9.78 -9.31
C GLY A 244 17.06 -10.89 -9.90
N VAL A 245 17.35 -12.12 -9.44
CA VAL A 245 16.69 -13.32 -9.94
C VAL A 245 16.61 -14.39 -8.86
N THR A 246 15.46 -15.04 -8.80
CA THR A 246 15.17 -16.21 -7.98
C THR A 246 14.70 -17.36 -8.88
N LYS A 247 14.27 -18.47 -8.27
CA LYS A 247 13.67 -19.58 -9.02
C LYS A 247 12.36 -19.17 -9.74
N LYS A 248 11.61 -18.21 -9.18
CA LYS A 248 10.28 -17.81 -9.67
C LYS A 248 10.15 -16.33 -10.04
N ALA A 249 11.14 -15.48 -9.79
CA ALA A 249 11.07 -14.06 -10.12
C ALA A 249 12.38 -13.56 -10.72
N ALA A 250 12.29 -12.53 -11.55
CA ALA A 250 13.42 -11.81 -12.10
C ALA A 250 13.03 -10.34 -12.26
N TRP A 251 13.91 -9.42 -11.87
CA TRP A 251 13.73 -8.00 -12.16
C TRP A 251 15.02 -7.42 -12.74
N GLY A 252 14.88 -6.45 -13.65
CA GLY A 252 16.00 -5.88 -14.38
C GLY A 252 15.63 -5.57 -15.82
N TYR A 253 16.55 -5.82 -16.75
CA TYR A 253 16.42 -5.43 -18.17
C TYR A 253 16.11 -3.94 -18.36
N THR A 254 16.63 -3.10 -17.47
CA THR A 254 16.35 -1.67 -17.48
C THR A 254 16.86 -1.03 -18.77
N ASN A 255 18.07 -1.34 -19.20
CA ASN A 255 18.64 -0.73 -20.41
C ASN A 255 17.83 -1.09 -21.66
N GLU A 256 17.42 -2.35 -21.77
CA GLU A 256 16.59 -2.88 -22.85
C GLU A 256 15.18 -2.26 -22.82
N GLY A 257 14.60 -2.08 -21.63
CA GLY A 257 13.32 -1.41 -21.46
C GLY A 257 13.35 0.03 -21.96
N TYR A 258 14.29 0.82 -21.44
CA TYR A 258 14.43 2.24 -21.78
C TYR A 258 14.93 2.49 -23.21
N ALA A 259 15.59 1.52 -23.83
CA ALA A 259 16.00 1.60 -25.23
C ALA A 259 14.84 1.33 -26.22
N TYR A 260 13.69 0.83 -25.75
CA TYR A 260 12.51 0.64 -26.59
C TYR A 260 11.75 1.94 -26.83
N GLU A 261 11.59 2.32 -28.10
CA GLU A 261 10.74 3.43 -28.49
C GLU A 261 9.31 2.96 -28.80
N THR A 262 8.39 3.25 -27.87
CA THR A 262 6.96 2.95 -28.03
C THR A 262 6.35 3.65 -29.25
N LYS A 263 5.39 2.99 -29.92
CA LYS A 263 4.61 3.59 -31.01
C LYS A 263 3.50 4.48 -30.47
N ASP A 264 2.89 4.09 -29.37
CA ASP A 264 2.02 4.97 -28.60
C ASP A 264 2.86 6.00 -27.81
N PRO A 265 2.69 7.32 -28.04
CA PRO A 265 3.45 8.36 -27.33
C PRO A 265 3.09 8.47 -25.83
N MET A 266 1.95 7.91 -25.44
CA MET A 266 1.43 7.87 -24.07
C MET A 266 1.72 6.51 -23.40
N MET A 267 2.81 5.85 -23.81
CA MET A 267 3.33 4.65 -23.17
C MET A 267 4.83 4.72 -22.93
N HIS A 268 5.30 3.93 -21.98
CA HIS A 268 6.73 3.76 -21.72
C HIS A 268 7.02 2.34 -21.24
N LEU A 269 8.08 1.72 -21.77
CA LEU A 269 8.56 0.44 -21.29
C LEU A 269 9.66 0.67 -20.26
N ARG A 270 9.47 0.15 -19.04
CA ARG A 270 10.50 0.11 -18.01
C ARG A 270 11.18 -1.26 -17.97
N GLY A 271 12.16 -1.41 -17.08
CA GLY A 271 12.72 -2.72 -16.75
C GLY A 271 11.63 -3.72 -16.33
N PHE A 272 11.83 -4.98 -16.69
CA PHE A 272 10.90 -6.06 -16.40
C PHE A 272 10.85 -6.35 -14.91
N ASN A 273 9.64 -6.46 -14.38
CA ASN A 273 9.36 -7.33 -13.24
C ASN A 273 8.68 -8.57 -13.80
N ALA A 274 9.39 -9.69 -13.79
CA ALA A 274 8.99 -10.95 -14.38
C ALA A 274 8.78 -12.01 -13.29
N ALA A 275 7.66 -12.72 -13.32
CA ALA A 275 7.41 -13.81 -12.40
C ALA A 275 6.89 -15.07 -13.11
N ARG A 276 7.60 -16.16 -12.88
CA ARG A 276 7.46 -17.46 -13.52
C ARG A 276 6.42 -18.30 -12.79
N GLN A 277 5.43 -18.75 -13.56
CA GLN A 277 4.36 -19.65 -13.14
C GLN A 277 4.84 -21.11 -13.11
N ASP A 278 4.05 -22.00 -12.50
CA ASP A 278 4.47 -23.40 -12.32
C ASP A 278 4.48 -24.18 -13.64
N ASN A 279 3.65 -23.77 -14.59
CA ASN A 279 3.66 -24.27 -15.97
C ASN A 279 4.89 -23.79 -16.79
N GLY A 280 5.70 -22.89 -16.24
CA GLY A 280 6.90 -22.34 -16.88
C GLY A 280 6.69 -21.08 -17.72
N ASN A 281 5.45 -20.62 -17.91
CA ASN A 281 5.17 -19.32 -18.49
C ASN A 281 5.60 -18.20 -17.53
N VAL A 282 5.78 -16.99 -18.07
CA VAL A 282 6.28 -15.84 -17.33
C VAL A 282 5.34 -14.66 -17.52
N LEU A 283 4.88 -14.09 -16.43
CA LEU A 283 4.10 -12.86 -16.39
C LEU A 283 5.04 -11.66 -16.30
N ILE A 284 4.82 -10.67 -17.17
CA ILE A 284 5.66 -9.48 -17.31
C ILE A 284 4.88 -8.23 -16.95
N ASN A 285 5.36 -7.51 -15.93
CA ASN A 285 4.90 -6.18 -15.55
C ASN A 285 5.99 -5.17 -15.92
N ALA A 286 5.78 -4.44 -17.04
CA ALA A 286 6.77 -3.49 -17.56
C ALA A 286 6.20 -2.35 -18.43
N LEU A 287 5.04 -2.54 -19.05
CA LEU A 287 4.49 -1.55 -19.98
C LEU A 287 3.60 -0.54 -19.24
N LEU A 288 4.09 0.68 -19.05
CA LEU A 288 3.33 1.78 -18.47
C LEU A 288 2.45 2.43 -19.53
N ILE A 289 1.19 2.68 -19.15
CA ILE A 289 0.16 3.33 -19.96
C ILE A 289 -0.27 4.60 -19.24
N PHE A 290 -0.20 5.73 -19.94
CA PHE A 290 -0.55 7.04 -19.41
C PHE A 290 -1.89 7.54 -19.98
N GLY A 291 -2.51 8.48 -19.26
CA GLY A 291 -3.76 9.12 -19.67
C GLY A 291 -4.99 8.22 -19.55
N VAL A 292 -4.95 7.22 -18.67
CA VAL A 292 -6.11 6.36 -18.35
C VAL A 292 -6.84 6.95 -17.16
N ASP A 293 -8.11 7.29 -17.33
CA ASP A 293 -9.00 7.61 -16.21
C ASP A 293 -9.40 6.32 -15.51
N VAL A 294 -8.83 6.10 -14.33
CA VAL A 294 -8.97 4.86 -13.57
C VAL A 294 -10.39 4.64 -13.03
N LEU A 295 -11.19 5.72 -12.92
CA LEU A 295 -12.58 5.68 -12.47
C LEU A 295 -13.56 5.44 -13.63
N SER A 296 -13.08 5.39 -14.87
CA SER A 296 -13.89 5.17 -16.08
C SER A 296 -13.62 3.79 -16.69
N GLU A 297 -14.63 2.93 -16.68
CA GLU A 297 -14.56 1.61 -17.32
C GLU A 297 -14.24 1.69 -18.82
N GLU A 298 -14.74 2.73 -19.51
CA GLU A 298 -14.47 2.95 -20.93
C GLU A 298 -13.00 3.32 -21.15
N SER A 299 -12.45 4.22 -20.32
CA SER A 299 -11.04 4.62 -20.41
C SER A 299 -10.10 3.46 -20.09
N LYS A 300 -10.42 2.62 -19.09
CA LYS A 300 -9.66 1.40 -18.79
C LYS A 300 -9.64 0.43 -19.98
N LYS A 301 -10.79 0.20 -20.62
CA LYS A 301 -10.90 -0.65 -21.83
C LYS A 301 -10.08 -0.09 -23.00
N GLU A 302 -10.11 1.22 -23.21
CA GLU A 302 -9.29 1.89 -24.22
C GLU A 302 -7.79 1.69 -23.92
N GLY A 303 -7.37 1.86 -22.67
CA GLY A 303 -6.00 1.62 -22.22
C GLY A 303 -5.52 0.19 -22.52
N ILE A 304 -6.35 -0.82 -22.25
CA ILE A 304 -6.06 -2.22 -22.57
C ILE A 304 -5.93 -2.43 -24.09
N ALA A 305 -6.85 -1.88 -24.88
CA ALA A 305 -6.81 -2.00 -26.34
C ALA A 305 -5.54 -1.37 -26.94
N ARG A 306 -5.15 -0.19 -26.43
CA ARG A 306 -3.91 0.49 -26.82
C ARG A 306 -2.69 -0.36 -26.46
N ALA A 307 -2.63 -0.93 -25.25
CA ALA A 307 -1.50 -1.75 -24.82
C ALA A 307 -1.37 -3.03 -25.65
N ASN A 308 -2.48 -3.70 -25.96
CA ASN A 308 -2.48 -4.87 -26.85
C ASN A 308 -1.91 -4.56 -28.23
N LYS A 309 -2.25 -3.40 -28.80
CA LYS A 309 -1.67 -2.94 -30.06
C LYS A 309 -0.16 -2.68 -29.96
N GLU A 310 0.30 -2.10 -28.85
CA GLU A 310 1.73 -1.88 -28.62
C GLU A 310 2.50 -3.20 -28.49
N LEU A 311 1.89 -4.23 -27.88
CA LEU A 311 2.50 -5.56 -27.74
C LEU A 311 2.84 -6.22 -29.09
N GLU A 312 2.11 -5.94 -30.17
CA GLU A 312 2.43 -6.43 -31.52
C GLU A 312 3.81 -5.97 -32.00
N TYR A 313 4.24 -4.76 -31.64
CA TYR A 313 5.55 -4.21 -31.96
C TYR A 313 6.61 -4.58 -30.92
N LEU A 314 6.19 -4.67 -29.66
CA LEU A 314 7.08 -4.97 -28.55
C LEU A 314 7.58 -6.42 -28.60
N MET A 315 6.75 -7.39 -28.99
CA MET A 315 7.16 -8.80 -28.99
C MET A 315 8.38 -9.09 -29.88
N PRO A 316 8.43 -8.66 -31.16
CA PRO A 316 9.65 -8.79 -31.98
C PRO A 316 10.88 -8.10 -31.37
N TYR A 317 10.68 -6.97 -30.70
CA TYR A 317 11.76 -6.27 -29.99
C TYR A 317 12.27 -7.08 -28.80
N ILE A 318 11.37 -7.66 -27.99
CA ILE A 318 11.73 -8.53 -26.86
C ILE A 318 12.54 -9.72 -27.37
N ASN A 319 12.06 -10.44 -28.39
CA ASN A 319 12.75 -11.61 -28.92
C ASN A 319 14.16 -11.30 -29.43
N LYS A 320 14.39 -10.10 -29.95
CA LYS A 320 15.69 -9.70 -30.49
C LYS A 320 16.67 -9.23 -29.41
N ASN A 321 16.18 -8.55 -28.37
CA ASN A 321 17.04 -7.77 -27.47
C ASN A 321 17.14 -8.32 -26.05
N TYR A 322 16.24 -9.21 -25.62
CA TYR A 322 16.19 -9.70 -24.24
C TYR A 322 16.73 -11.13 -24.15
N VAL A 323 17.80 -11.30 -23.39
CA VAL A 323 18.44 -12.61 -23.20
C VAL A 323 17.49 -13.58 -22.51
N GLY A 324 17.29 -14.76 -23.10
CA GLY A 324 16.37 -15.78 -22.60
C GLY A 324 14.92 -15.61 -23.08
N PHE A 325 14.62 -14.54 -23.81
CA PHE A 325 13.28 -14.30 -24.38
C PHE A 325 13.25 -14.50 -25.90
N GLU A 326 14.28 -15.10 -26.51
CA GLU A 326 14.41 -15.14 -27.97
C GLU A 326 13.30 -15.95 -28.65
N ASN A 327 12.76 -16.95 -27.96
CA ASN A 327 11.64 -17.77 -28.43
C ASN A 327 10.31 -17.42 -27.75
N ALA A 328 10.28 -16.32 -27.00
CA ALA A 328 9.11 -15.95 -26.22
C ALA A 328 7.92 -15.61 -27.14
N LYS A 329 6.72 -16.09 -26.78
CA LYS A 329 5.48 -15.78 -27.49
C LYS A 329 4.45 -15.24 -26.52
N LEU A 330 3.75 -14.18 -26.92
CA LEU A 330 2.60 -13.67 -26.20
C LEU A 330 1.48 -14.72 -26.21
N LEU A 331 1.02 -15.11 -25.03
CA LEU A 331 -0.17 -15.97 -24.88
C LEU A 331 -1.43 -15.12 -24.70
N GLU A 332 -1.42 -14.25 -23.70
CA GLU A 332 -2.55 -13.40 -23.35
C GLU A 332 -2.09 -12.22 -22.47
N THR A 333 -3.02 -11.32 -22.17
CA THR A 333 -2.84 -10.25 -21.18
C THR A 333 -3.74 -10.46 -19.97
N ALA A 334 -3.44 -9.77 -18.87
CA ALA A 334 -4.37 -9.66 -17.75
C ALA A 334 -5.72 -9.08 -18.20
N GLU A 335 -6.78 -9.44 -17.48
CA GLU A 335 -8.13 -8.92 -17.73
C GLU A 335 -8.28 -7.49 -17.21
N GLN A 336 -7.50 -7.16 -16.17
CA GLN A 336 -7.55 -5.87 -15.49
C GLN A 336 -6.21 -5.16 -15.55
N LEU A 337 -6.28 -3.83 -15.53
CA LEU A 337 -5.10 -2.97 -15.41
C LEU A 337 -4.60 -2.95 -13.97
N TYR A 338 -3.29 -3.04 -13.79
CA TYR A 338 -2.65 -2.66 -12.55
C TYR A 338 -2.71 -1.14 -12.38
N VAL A 339 -3.71 -0.70 -11.63
CA VAL A 339 -3.87 0.67 -11.15
C VAL A 339 -3.17 0.83 -9.81
N ARG A 340 -2.41 1.92 -9.65
CA ARG A 340 -1.63 2.19 -8.43
C ARG A 340 -2.30 3.22 -7.53
N GLU A 341 -3.09 4.11 -8.08
CA GLU A 341 -3.62 5.26 -7.37
C GLU A 341 -4.95 5.68 -7.98
N SER A 342 -5.91 6.04 -7.12
CA SER A 342 -7.21 6.59 -7.50
C SER A 342 -7.69 7.57 -6.42
N ARG A 343 -8.73 7.23 -5.66
CA ARG A 343 -9.25 8.02 -4.53
C ARG A 343 -8.45 7.72 -3.27
N HIS A 344 -8.14 8.77 -2.53
CA HIS A 344 -7.65 8.69 -1.15
C HIS A 344 -8.74 9.25 -0.23
N ILE A 345 -9.39 8.37 0.54
CA ILE A 345 -10.46 8.79 1.45
C ILE A 345 -9.90 9.73 2.54
N ILE A 346 -10.65 10.77 2.91
CA ILE A 346 -10.30 11.61 4.06
C ILE A 346 -10.99 11.01 5.29
N GLY A 347 -10.20 10.38 6.15
CA GLY A 347 -10.62 9.74 7.39
C GLY A 347 -10.29 10.54 8.65
N GLU A 348 -10.52 9.94 9.81
CA GLU A 348 -10.18 10.52 11.12
C GLU A 348 -8.68 10.78 11.28
N TYR A 349 -7.83 10.08 10.51
CA TYR A 349 -6.42 10.38 10.37
C TYR A 349 -5.94 10.04 8.96
N GLN A 350 -5.33 11.02 8.27
CA GLN A 350 -4.74 10.80 6.96
C GLN A 350 -3.24 10.54 7.11
N LEU A 351 -2.76 9.35 6.76
CA LEU A 351 -1.35 8.98 6.86
C LEU A 351 -0.51 9.89 5.95
N THR A 352 0.49 10.54 6.53
CA THR A 352 1.32 11.51 5.81
C THR A 352 2.65 10.88 5.36
N ILE A 353 3.27 11.50 4.35
CA ILE A 353 4.63 11.12 3.93
C ILE A 353 5.65 11.24 5.08
N ASP A 354 5.41 12.16 6.01
CA ASP A 354 6.25 12.31 7.20
C ASP A 354 6.06 11.15 8.17
N ASP A 355 4.84 10.64 8.35
CA ASP A 355 4.60 9.45 9.17
C ASP A 355 5.38 8.25 8.64
N VAL A 356 5.39 8.08 7.31
CA VAL A 356 6.13 7.02 6.63
C VAL A 356 7.63 7.19 6.83
N LEU A 357 8.20 8.33 6.44
CA LEU A 357 9.66 8.50 6.37
C LEU A 357 10.34 8.87 7.70
N GLU A 358 9.56 9.26 8.71
CA GLU A 358 10.04 9.36 10.09
C GLU A 358 9.86 8.05 10.87
N ASN A 359 9.41 6.97 10.21
CA ASN A 359 9.21 5.68 10.83
C ASN A 359 8.29 5.77 12.05
N ARG A 360 7.18 6.49 11.90
CA ARG A 360 6.32 6.78 13.05
C ARG A 360 5.52 5.55 13.45
N ASP A 361 5.62 5.29 14.72
CA ASP A 361 4.74 4.42 15.47
C ASP A 361 3.45 5.23 15.85
N GLN A 362 2.28 4.57 15.82
CA GLN A 362 0.96 5.09 16.21
C GLN A 362 0.36 4.29 17.37
N TRP A 363 -0.29 4.97 18.32
CA TRP A 363 -0.91 4.31 19.48
C TRP A 363 -2.02 3.33 19.07
N ASP A 364 -2.72 3.64 17.98
CA ASP A 364 -3.80 2.83 17.40
C ASP A 364 -3.35 2.02 16.18
N ARG A 365 -2.09 1.57 16.13
CA ARG A 365 -1.60 0.75 15.02
C ARG A 365 -2.47 -0.48 14.78
N ILE A 366 -2.68 -0.79 13.51
CA ILE A 366 -3.35 -2.00 13.05
C ILE A 366 -2.51 -2.84 12.10
N THR A 367 -1.48 -2.23 11.50
CA THR A 367 -0.48 -2.90 10.67
C THR A 367 0.80 -2.06 10.63
N ILE A 368 1.90 -2.67 10.19
CA ILE A 368 3.21 -2.05 10.03
C ILE A 368 3.72 -2.31 8.61
N GLY A 369 4.04 -1.24 7.89
CA GLY A 369 4.61 -1.28 6.54
C GLY A 369 6.07 -0.84 6.51
N SER A 370 6.78 -1.18 5.44
CA SER A 370 8.17 -0.74 5.21
C SER A 370 8.54 -0.59 3.73
N TYR A 371 7.54 -0.57 2.84
CA TYR A 371 7.80 -0.46 1.41
C TYR A 371 8.41 0.92 1.07
N PRO A 372 9.36 1.02 0.13
CA PRO A 372 9.83 2.31 -0.35
C PRO A 372 8.69 3.15 -0.95
N VAL A 373 8.76 4.48 -0.82
CA VAL A 373 7.74 5.38 -1.35
C VAL A 373 7.91 5.53 -2.86
N ASP A 374 7.40 4.57 -3.62
CA ASP A 374 7.49 4.49 -5.07
C ASP A 374 6.35 5.27 -5.76
N ILE A 375 6.73 6.35 -6.44
CA ILE A 375 5.84 7.20 -7.23
C ILE A 375 6.16 6.98 -8.71
N GLN A 376 5.22 6.36 -9.42
CA GLN A 376 5.37 6.09 -10.84
C GLN A 376 5.12 7.34 -11.68
N PRO A 377 5.74 7.43 -12.87
CA PRO A 377 5.57 8.60 -13.72
C PRO A 377 4.13 8.70 -14.24
N ASN A 378 3.69 9.92 -14.53
CA ASN A 378 2.38 10.21 -15.12
C ASN A 378 2.46 10.57 -16.62
N ILE A 379 3.68 10.78 -17.13
CA ILE A 379 3.99 11.06 -18.53
C ILE A 379 5.35 10.45 -18.90
N LYS A 380 5.58 10.20 -20.19
CA LYS A 380 6.80 9.57 -20.71
C LYS A 380 8.09 10.33 -20.39
N GLN A 381 8.02 11.67 -20.29
CA GLN A 381 9.17 12.54 -20.07
C GLN A 381 9.58 12.66 -18.60
N ARG A 382 8.80 12.12 -17.66
CA ARG A 382 9.13 12.07 -16.24
C ARG A 382 9.58 10.66 -15.88
N ALA A 383 10.64 10.57 -15.07
CA ALA A 383 11.01 9.31 -14.44
C ALA A 383 10.11 9.06 -13.21
N GLY A 384 9.86 7.80 -12.90
CA GLY A 384 9.39 7.43 -11.56
C GLY A 384 10.45 7.78 -10.51
N THR A 385 10.04 7.95 -9.26
CA THR A 385 10.95 8.32 -8.18
C THR A 385 10.62 7.60 -6.88
N VAL A 386 11.65 7.42 -6.05
CA VAL A 386 11.51 6.93 -4.68
C VAL A 386 11.70 8.12 -3.75
N VAL A 387 10.62 8.64 -3.18
CA VAL A 387 10.66 9.83 -2.30
C VAL A 387 11.51 9.57 -1.06
N GLY A 388 11.51 8.34 -0.58
CA GLY A 388 12.38 7.81 0.45
C GLY A 388 12.04 6.35 0.76
N SER A 389 12.88 5.69 1.56
CA SER A 389 12.70 4.31 2.00
C SER A 389 12.61 4.27 3.54
N PRO A 390 11.44 3.95 4.12
CA PRO A 390 11.33 3.74 5.56
C PRO A 390 12.00 2.41 5.96
N ASP A 391 12.36 2.29 7.24
CA ASP A 391 12.65 1.01 7.90
C ASP A 391 11.35 0.31 8.30
N GLN A 392 10.44 1.04 8.95
CA GLN A 392 9.09 0.60 9.30
C GLN A 392 8.23 1.77 9.78
N TYR A 393 6.94 1.78 9.46
CA TYR A 393 5.96 2.76 9.96
C TYR A 393 4.63 2.05 10.21
N SER A 394 3.82 2.54 11.13
CA SER A 394 2.52 1.94 11.42
C SER A 394 1.38 2.69 10.78
N ILE A 395 0.36 1.96 10.34
CA ILE A 395 -0.91 2.52 9.93
C ILE A 395 -1.86 2.53 11.12
N PRO A 396 -2.44 3.68 11.49
CA PRO A 396 -3.39 3.79 12.59
C PRO A 396 -4.80 3.35 12.16
N PHE A 397 -5.58 2.79 13.08
CA PHE A 397 -7.00 2.45 12.86
C PHE A 397 -7.81 3.64 12.35
N ARG A 398 -7.51 4.86 12.84
CA ARG A 398 -8.14 6.10 12.37
C ARG A 398 -8.03 6.33 10.85
N SER A 399 -7.06 5.71 10.16
CA SER A 399 -6.95 5.77 8.70
C SER A 399 -7.97 4.92 7.95
N LEU A 400 -8.65 3.98 8.63
CA LEU A 400 -9.74 3.20 8.02
C LEU A 400 -11.11 3.86 8.19
N VAL A 401 -11.25 4.88 9.04
CA VAL A 401 -12.53 5.47 9.45
C VAL A 401 -12.82 6.75 8.65
N PRO A 402 -13.74 6.75 7.66
CA PRO A 402 -14.02 7.92 6.83
C PRO A 402 -14.66 9.06 7.62
N LEU A 403 -14.35 10.31 7.27
CA LEU A 403 -15.09 11.46 7.77
C LEU A 403 -16.51 11.50 7.20
N LYS A 404 -17.44 12.12 7.95
CA LYS A 404 -18.84 12.39 7.56
C LYS A 404 -19.74 11.17 7.33
N VAL A 405 -19.20 9.96 7.30
CA VAL A 405 -19.95 8.71 7.11
C VAL A 405 -19.76 7.83 8.35
N GLU A 406 -20.83 7.15 8.80
CA GLU A 406 -20.80 6.20 9.93
C GLU A 406 -21.03 4.76 9.44
N ASN A 407 -20.62 3.78 10.28
CA ASN A 407 -20.72 2.33 10.04
C ASN A 407 -19.91 1.79 8.84
N LEU A 408 -19.01 2.59 8.28
CA LEU A 408 -18.16 2.22 7.14
C LEU A 408 -16.69 2.25 7.55
N LEU A 409 -15.94 1.21 7.16
CA LEU A 409 -14.48 1.24 7.09
C LEU A 409 -14.04 1.16 5.63
N VAL A 410 -12.90 1.76 5.30
CA VAL A 410 -12.26 1.66 3.98
C VAL A 410 -10.87 1.08 4.17
N VAL A 411 -10.52 0.05 3.41
CA VAL A 411 -9.23 -0.65 3.50
C VAL A 411 -8.50 -0.65 2.15
N GLY A 412 -7.22 -0.99 2.16
CA GLY A 412 -6.44 -1.15 0.95
C GLY A 412 -5.98 0.19 0.37
N ARG A 413 -5.71 0.22 -0.94
CA ARG A 413 -5.04 1.35 -1.58
C ARG A 413 -5.79 2.69 -1.49
N SER A 414 -7.09 2.67 -1.21
CA SER A 414 -7.95 3.85 -1.10
C SER A 414 -8.26 4.26 0.35
N ALA A 415 -7.67 3.59 1.35
CA ALA A 415 -7.71 4.02 2.74
C ALA A 415 -7.11 5.43 2.92
N SER A 416 -7.21 5.98 4.14
CA SER A 416 -6.90 7.40 4.34
C SER A 416 -5.40 7.71 4.37
N TYR A 417 -4.85 7.97 3.19
CA TYR A 417 -3.46 8.35 2.97
C TYR A 417 -3.35 9.67 2.19
N THR A 418 -2.28 10.42 2.39
CA THR A 418 -1.84 11.44 1.42
C THR A 418 -1.27 10.75 0.18
N SER A 419 -1.31 11.39 -0.99
CA SER A 419 -0.91 10.76 -2.27
C SER A 419 0.54 10.24 -2.25
N LEU A 420 1.42 10.97 -1.57
CA LEU A 420 2.81 10.54 -1.40
C LEU A 420 2.93 9.35 -0.44
N ALA A 421 2.21 9.35 0.69
CA ALA A 421 2.23 8.22 1.62
C ALA A 421 1.65 6.94 0.99
N ALA A 422 0.63 7.09 0.15
CA ALA A 422 0.04 5.99 -0.60
C ALA A 422 1.07 5.28 -1.49
N GLY A 423 2.10 5.98 -1.98
CA GLY A 423 3.21 5.38 -2.72
C GLY A 423 3.90 4.22 -1.98
N SER A 424 3.81 4.20 -0.64
CA SER A 424 4.26 3.09 0.21
C SER A 424 3.09 2.26 0.75
N ALA A 425 2.07 2.90 1.33
CA ALA A 425 1.03 2.22 2.11
C ALA A 425 0.07 1.35 1.28
N ARG A 426 -0.03 1.59 -0.04
CA ARG A 426 -0.97 0.91 -0.94
C ARG A 426 -0.67 -0.56 -1.24
N VAL A 427 0.49 -1.09 -0.82
CA VAL A 427 0.90 -2.45 -1.21
C VAL A 427 0.01 -3.51 -0.56
N ILE A 428 -0.26 -4.58 -1.30
CA ILE A 428 -1.23 -5.61 -0.92
C ILE A 428 -0.99 -6.22 0.47
N PRO A 429 0.26 -6.52 0.91
CA PRO A 429 0.48 -7.08 2.25
C PRO A 429 -0.06 -6.18 3.36
N ILE A 430 0.08 -4.86 3.20
CA ILE A 430 -0.47 -3.89 4.13
C ILE A 430 -2.00 -3.91 4.06
N GLY A 431 -2.58 -3.83 2.86
CA GLY A 431 -4.02 -3.87 2.65
C GLY A 431 -4.69 -5.11 3.24
N MET A 432 -4.08 -6.29 3.10
CA MET A 432 -4.58 -7.53 3.73
C MET A 432 -4.60 -7.44 5.26
N CYS A 433 -3.56 -6.88 5.88
CA CYS A 433 -3.54 -6.65 7.33
C CYS A 433 -4.58 -5.59 7.76
N GLU A 434 -4.84 -4.56 6.95
CA GLU A 434 -5.93 -3.61 7.20
C GLU A 434 -7.31 -4.27 7.11
N GLY A 435 -7.51 -5.14 6.12
CA GLY A 435 -8.70 -5.96 6.00
C GLY A 435 -8.91 -6.81 7.25
N GLU A 436 -7.88 -7.52 7.68
CA GLU A 436 -7.91 -8.31 8.92
C GLU A 436 -8.30 -7.45 10.13
N ALA A 437 -7.71 -6.27 10.28
CA ALA A 437 -8.03 -5.32 11.33
C ALA A 437 -9.47 -4.79 11.27
N ALA A 438 -9.97 -4.49 10.07
CA ALA A 438 -11.35 -4.05 9.86
C ALA A 438 -12.36 -5.14 10.26
N GLY A 439 -12.06 -6.41 9.97
CA GLY A 439 -12.87 -7.55 10.40
C GLY A 439 -12.97 -7.67 11.93
N VAL A 440 -11.83 -7.59 12.64
CA VAL A 440 -11.79 -7.61 14.12
C VAL A 440 -12.53 -6.40 14.70
N ALA A 441 -12.23 -5.20 14.19
CA ALA A 441 -12.84 -3.96 14.68
C ALA A 441 -14.36 -3.94 14.48
N SER A 442 -14.86 -4.53 13.39
CA SER A 442 -16.31 -4.62 13.13
C SER A 442 -17.03 -5.44 14.19
N ILE A 443 -16.47 -6.58 14.60
CA ILE A 443 -17.05 -7.39 15.68
C ILE A 443 -16.98 -6.67 17.02
N TYR A 444 -15.82 -6.13 17.36
CA TYR A 444 -15.65 -5.38 18.61
C TYR A 444 -16.67 -4.24 18.71
N SER A 445 -16.84 -3.50 17.61
CA SER A 445 -17.78 -2.41 17.48
C SER A 445 -19.24 -2.85 17.63
N ILE A 446 -19.62 -4.03 17.12
CA ILE A 446 -20.97 -4.59 17.27
C ILE A 446 -21.22 -5.04 18.72
N GLU A 447 -20.28 -5.79 19.32
CA GLU A 447 -20.44 -6.36 20.67
C GLU A 447 -20.48 -5.31 21.77
N ASN A 448 -19.80 -4.18 21.58
CA ASN A 448 -19.75 -3.08 22.54
C ASN A 448 -20.70 -1.93 22.17
N GLU A 449 -21.53 -2.10 21.13
CA GLU A 449 -22.48 -1.08 20.65
C GLU A 449 -21.84 0.29 20.34
N MET A 450 -20.58 0.29 19.89
CA MET A 450 -19.79 1.50 19.60
C MET A 450 -19.73 1.78 18.12
N THR A 451 -19.77 3.03 17.70
CA THR A 451 -19.42 3.43 16.33
C THR A 451 -17.91 3.30 16.08
N PHE A 452 -17.50 3.21 14.80
CA PHE A 452 -16.08 3.24 14.46
C PHE A 452 -15.38 4.55 14.85
N ARG A 453 -16.10 5.68 14.80
CA ARG A 453 -15.57 6.99 15.23
C ARG A 453 -15.41 7.10 16.74
N GLU A 454 -16.24 6.44 17.53
CA GLU A 454 -16.03 6.34 18.98
C GLU A 454 -14.82 5.44 19.29
N LEU A 455 -14.76 4.28 18.63
CA LEU A 455 -13.62 3.37 18.75
C LEU A 455 -12.29 4.05 18.39
N SER A 456 -12.27 4.86 17.33
CA SER A 456 -11.07 5.57 16.87
C SER A 456 -10.55 6.66 17.83
N LYS A 457 -11.34 7.00 18.86
CA LYS A 457 -11.00 7.98 19.91
C LYS A 457 -10.69 7.32 21.25
N SER A 458 -10.84 6.00 21.38
CA SER A 458 -10.66 5.28 22.63
C SER A 458 -9.41 4.41 22.60
N LYS A 459 -8.42 4.78 23.41
CA LYS A 459 -7.17 4.02 23.56
C LYS A 459 -7.43 2.63 24.16
N ASP A 460 -8.25 2.56 25.20
CA ASP A 460 -8.53 1.32 25.93
C ASP A 460 -9.23 0.28 25.03
N ASP A 461 -10.16 0.73 24.20
CA ASP A 461 -10.89 -0.13 23.27
C ASP A 461 -10.02 -0.60 22.10
N ILE A 462 -9.20 0.30 21.53
CA ILE A 462 -8.25 -0.07 20.48
C ILE A 462 -7.21 -1.07 20.99
N GLU A 463 -6.76 -0.96 22.25
CA GLU A 463 -5.89 -1.97 22.84
C GLU A 463 -6.54 -3.37 22.87
N LYS A 464 -7.87 -3.47 22.98
CA LYS A 464 -8.59 -4.76 22.89
C LYS A 464 -8.59 -5.30 21.47
N VAL A 465 -8.81 -4.44 20.48
CA VAL A 465 -8.72 -4.79 19.06
C VAL A 465 -7.30 -5.29 18.72
N GLN A 466 -6.26 -4.56 19.14
CA GLN A 466 -4.86 -4.95 18.94
C GLN A 466 -4.50 -6.27 19.64
N LYS A 467 -5.04 -6.52 20.84
CA LYS A 467 -4.86 -7.79 21.55
C LYS A 467 -5.47 -8.96 20.78
N GLN A 468 -6.66 -8.76 20.19
CA GLN A 468 -7.30 -9.78 19.37
C GLN A 468 -6.52 -10.02 18.07
N LEU A 469 -6.07 -8.97 17.38
CA LEU A 469 -5.23 -9.08 16.18
C LEU A 469 -3.92 -9.82 16.48
N THR A 470 -3.22 -9.47 17.56
CA THR A 470 -1.97 -10.13 17.96
C THR A 470 -2.21 -11.60 18.32
N LYS A 471 -3.35 -11.92 18.95
CA LYS A 471 -3.76 -13.30 19.22
C LYS A 471 -4.01 -14.10 17.92
N GLN A 472 -4.42 -13.42 16.85
CA GLN A 472 -4.65 -13.99 15.52
C GLN A 472 -3.40 -13.99 14.62
N GLY A 473 -2.24 -13.54 15.14
CA GLY A 473 -0.96 -13.64 14.45
C GLY A 473 -0.44 -12.32 13.87
N ALA A 474 -1.19 -11.23 13.96
CA ALA A 474 -0.73 -9.92 13.50
C ALA A 474 0.52 -9.44 14.26
N TYR A 475 1.45 -8.79 13.56
CA TYR A 475 2.65 -8.21 14.14
C TYR A 475 2.44 -6.74 14.50
N LEU A 476 2.20 -6.45 15.79
CA LEU A 476 1.88 -5.10 16.30
C LEU A 476 2.80 -4.65 17.44
N LYS A 477 4.07 -5.07 17.41
CA LYS A 477 5.04 -4.65 18.43
C LYS A 477 5.29 -3.14 18.34
N PRO A 478 5.25 -2.39 19.45
CA PRO A 478 5.67 -1.00 19.47
C PRO A 478 7.13 -0.86 19.08
N PHE A 479 7.47 0.28 18.48
CA PHE A 479 8.82 0.56 18.03
C PHE A 479 9.14 2.05 18.10
N GLU A 480 10.44 2.33 18.13
CA GLU A 480 10.98 3.68 17.98
C GLU A 480 12.17 3.57 17.02
N VAL A 481 12.03 4.19 15.86
CA VAL A 481 13.06 4.19 14.82
C VAL A 481 13.29 5.64 14.42
N LYS A 482 14.55 6.05 14.43
CA LYS A 482 14.96 7.40 14.06
C LYS A 482 15.93 7.34 12.89
N THR A 483 15.71 8.17 11.88
CA THR A 483 16.62 8.27 10.73
C THR A 483 17.60 9.44 10.92
N PRO A 484 18.87 9.30 10.49
CA PRO A 484 19.88 10.36 10.66
C PRO A 484 19.48 11.71 10.05
N ILE A 485 18.71 11.69 8.96
CA ILE A 485 18.24 12.92 8.29
C ILE A 485 17.37 13.80 9.19
N MET A 486 16.70 13.23 10.21
CA MET A 486 15.86 13.97 11.15
C MET A 486 16.67 14.89 12.07
N ASP A 487 17.97 14.62 12.26
CA ASP A 487 18.87 15.46 13.07
C ASP A 487 19.50 16.60 12.26
N HIS A 488 19.29 16.61 10.94
CA HIS A 488 19.82 17.66 10.07
C HIS A 488 19.19 19.02 10.41
N TRP A 489 19.99 20.08 10.56
CA TRP A 489 19.49 21.40 10.99
C TRP A 489 18.40 21.97 10.06
N ALA A 490 18.44 21.60 8.78
CA ALA A 490 17.47 22.01 7.77
C ALA A 490 16.24 21.09 7.62
N TYR A 491 16.07 20.09 8.50
CA TYR A 491 15.07 19.03 8.37
C TYR A 491 13.63 19.57 8.22
N GLU A 492 13.24 20.58 8.98
CA GLU A 492 11.91 21.21 8.87
C GLU A 492 11.64 21.83 7.47
N GLY A 493 12.69 22.33 6.82
CA GLY A 493 12.62 22.79 5.44
C GLY A 493 12.44 21.63 4.48
N LEU A 494 13.23 20.56 4.66
CA LEU A 494 13.10 19.33 3.90
C LEU A 494 11.69 18.74 4.00
N LYS A 495 11.13 18.57 5.21
CA LYS A 495 9.76 18.04 5.40
C LYS A 495 8.72 18.79 4.59
N THR A 496 8.80 20.13 4.62
CA THR A 496 7.87 20.99 3.89
C THR A 496 7.95 20.72 2.40
N ILE A 497 9.15 20.75 1.82
CA ILE A 497 9.34 20.59 0.37
C ILE A 497 9.10 19.14 -0.08
N ARG A 498 9.49 18.16 0.73
CA ARG A 498 9.18 16.74 0.51
C ARG A 498 7.68 16.48 0.53
N GLY A 499 6.96 17.08 1.46
CA GLY A 499 5.50 17.04 1.55
C GLY A 499 4.80 17.54 0.28
N LEU A 500 5.46 18.39 -0.49
CA LEU A 500 4.99 18.88 -1.78
C LEU A 500 5.37 17.96 -2.96
N GLY A 501 6.12 16.89 -2.73
CA GLY A 501 6.60 15.98 -3.78
C GLY A 501 7.71 16.58 -4.64
N LEU A 502 8.49 17.52 -4.09
CA LEU A 502 9.53 18.26 -4.81
C LEU A 502 10.96 17.81 -4.50
N LEU A 503 11.12 16.93 -3.52
CA LEU A 503 12.40 16.32 -3.17
C LEU A 503 12.23 14.82 -2.93
N ASP A 504 13.17 14.07 -3.47
CA ASP A 504 13.31 12.63 -3.28
C ASP A 504 14.70 12.31 -2.71
N GLY A 505 14.76 11.26 -1.89
CA GLY A 505 15.99 10.76 -1.27
C GLY A 505 16.45 9.41 -1.83
N GLY A 506 15.66 8.80 -2.74
CA GLY A 506 15.91 7.46 -3.24
C GLY A 506 15.87 6.39 -2.15
N TYR A 507 16.39 5.20 -2.47
CA TYR A 507 16.43 4.05 -1.55
C TYR A 507 17.33 4.25 -0.32
N VAL A 508 18.24 5.24 -0.35
CA VAL A 508 19.19 5.52 0.73
C VAL A 508 18.84 6.78 1.53
N ASN A 509 17.71 7.44 1.22
CA ASN A 509 17.27 8.68 1.84
C ASN A 509 18.28 9.84 1.78
N ASP A 510 19.08 9.92 0.70
CA ASP A 510 20.00 11.02 0.46
C ASP A 510 19.35 12.13 -0.38
N TYR A 511 18.83 13.14 0.30
CA TYR A 511 18.25 14.34 -0.32
C TYR A 511 19.31 15.34 -0.80
N ARG A 512 20.61 14.99 -0.74
CA ARG A 512 21.74 15.81 -1.19
C ARG A 512 21.75 17.20 -0.57
N LEU A 513 21.44 17.31 0.72
CA LEU A 513 21.31 18.59 1.43
C LEU A 513 22.65 19.33 1.55
N GLU A 514 23.76 18.60 1.65
CA GLU A 514 25.11 19.16 1.79
C GLU A 514 25.75 19.60 0.46
N ALA A 515 25.13 19.24 -0.67
CA ALA A 515 25.63 19.61 -1.99
C ALA A 515 25.51 21.12 -2.23
N GLN A 516 26.42 21.69 -3.01
CA GLN A 516 26.28 23.08 -3.47
C GLN A 516 25.03 23.22 -4.33
N MET A 517 24.35 24.37 -4.21
CA MET A 517 23.19 24.66 -5.04
C MET A 517 23.62 24.92 -6.49
N GLU A 518 22.90 24.29 -7.40
CA GLU A 518 23.09 24.43 -8.85
C GLU A 518 21.85 25.06 -9.49
N LYS A 519 22.04 25.72 -10.65
CA LYS A 519 20.98 26.38 -11.43
C LYS A 519 19.69 25.58 -11.54
N TRP A 520 19.76 24.37 -12.08
CA TRP A 520 18.57 23.58 -12.39
C TRP A 520 17.83 23.15 -11.13
N ARG A 521 18.56 22.76 -10.09
CA ARG A 521 17.98 22.39 -8.80
C ARG A 521 17.26 23.57 -8.17
N PHE A 522 17.89 24.75 -8.15
CA PHE A 522 17.29 25.97 -7.61
C PHE A 522 16.02 26.36 -8.38
N GLN A 523 16.11 26.47 -9.70
CA GLN A 523 14.98 26.89 -10.55
C GLN A 523 13.80 25.94 -10.40
N ASN A 524 14.03 24.63 -10.48
CA ASN A 524 12.97 23.63 -10.33
C ASN A 524 12.34 23.70 -8.93
N LEU A 525 13.16 23.85 -7.90
CA LEU A 525 12.68 23.96 -6.53
C LEU A 525 11.80 25.20 -6.35
N VAL A 526 12.24 26.39 -6.80
CA VAL A 526 11.47 27.62 -6.64
C VAL A 526 10.19 27.58 -7.47
N ASN A 527 10.30 27.35 -8.78
CA ASN A 527 9.17 27.44 -9.70
C ASN A 527 8.07 26.44 -9.30
N ARG A 528 8.43 25.17 -9.04
CA ARG A 528 7.45 24.16 -8.64
C ARG A 528 6.88 24.39 -7.23
N THR A 529 7.64 25.02 -6.33
CA THR A 529 7.09 25.41 -5.02
C THR A 529 6.00 26.47 -5.19
N LEU A 530 6.22 27.45 -6.06
CA LEU A 530 5.25 28.51 -6.33
C LEU A 530 4.01 28.03 -7.08
N GLU A 531 4.17 27.11 -8.03
CA GLU A 531 3.04 26.41 -8.67
C GLU A 531 2.13 25.76 -7.61
N LYS A 532 2.71 25.21 -6.55
CA LYS A 532 1.97 24.58 -5.44
C LYS A 532 1.50 25.55 -4.37
N SER A 533 1.94 26.81 -4.39
CA SER A 533 1.60 27.80 -3.36
C SER A 533 0.32 28.58 -3.65
N LYS A 534 -0.43 28.22 -4.72
CA LYS A 534 -1.63 28.93 -5.19
C LYS A 534 -1.40 30.41 -5.57
N LEU A 535 -0.15 30.80 -5.81
CA LEU A 535 0.18 32.15 -6.25
C LEU A 535 -0.30 32.33 -7.71
N GLU A 536 -1.05 33.40 -7.98
CA GLU A 536 -1.48 33.72 -9.34
C GLU A 536 -0.28 34.23 -10.16
N ASN A 537 0.01 33.57 -11.29
CA ASN A 537 1.06 33.93 -12.25
C ASN A 537 2.49 34.03 -11.65
N PRO A 538 3.07 32.94 -11.14
CA PRO A 538 4.44 32.95 -10.64
C PRO A 538 5.44 33.28 -11.77
N TYR A 539 6.42 34.13 -11.49
CA TYR A 539 7.47 34.46 -12.45
C TYR A 539 8.55 33.38 -12.45
N THR A 540 8.88 32.88 -13.64
CA THR A 540 9.96 31.90 -13.80
C THR A 540 11.30 32.56 -13.51
N VAL A 541 12.06 31.95 -12.59
CA VAL A 541 13.41 32.44 -12.26
C VAL A 541 14.47 31.85 -13.18
N ASP A 542 15.45 32.67 -13.55
CA ASP A 542 16.69 32.25 -14.21
C ASP A 542 17.90 32.73 -13.40
N VAL A 543 18.91 31.87 -13.26
CA VAL A 543 20.15 32.16 -12.51
C VAL A 543 21.40 31.63 -13.21
N SER A 544 22.58 32.04 -12.75
CA SER A 544 23.85 31.47 -13.21
C SER A 544 24.01 29.99 -12.83
N LEU A 545 24.93 29.28 -13.49
CA LEU A 545 25.16 27.83 -13.28
C LEU A 545 25.41 27.48 -11.80
N THR A 546 26.18 28.32 -11.12
CA THR A 546 26.52 28.24 -9.70
C THR A 546 26.04 29.52 -9.00
N PRO A 547 24.73 29.61 -8.69
CA PRO A 547 24.14 30.85 -8.26
C PRO A 547 24.64 31.27 -6.88
N THR A 548 25.09 32.51 -6.78
CA THR A 548 25.51 33.12 -5.52
C THR A 548 24.31 33.38 -4.62
N VAL A 549 24.58 33.59 -3.33
CA VAL A 549 23.59 34.05 -2.34
C VAL A 549 22.85 35.29 -2.84
N SER A 550 23.55 36.26 -3.44
CA SER A 550 22.92 37.47 -3.96
C SER A 550 21.91 37.18 -5.07
N GLU A 551 22.27 36.28 -6.00
CA GLU A 551 21.37 35.85 -7.08
C GLU A 551 20.18 35.07 -6.53
N ILE A 552 20.39 34.15 -5.59
CA ILE A 552 19.30 33.35 -4.99
C ILE A 552 18.29 34.23 -4.26
N LEU A 553 18.74 35.19 -3.44
CA LEU A 553 17.82 36.07 -2.72
C LEU A 553 17.04 36.97 -3.68
N SER A 554 17.73 37.56 -4.66
CA SER A 554 17.11 38.40 -5.70
C SER A 554 16.08 37.62 -6.52
N ALA A 555 16.46 36.43 -7.00
CA ALA A 555 15.58 35.55 -7.78
C ALA A 555 14.40 35.05 -6.94
N THR A 556 14.60 34.68 -5.68
CA THR A 556 13.51 34.27 -4.78
C THR A 556 12.49 35.38 -4.58
N HIS A 557 12.96 36.62 -4.38
CA HIS A 557 12.06 37.77 -4.29
C HIS A 557 11.31 38.00 -5.60
N TYR A 558 12.02 38.04 -6.73
CA TYR A 558 11.42 38.20 -8.06
C TYR A 558 10.35 37.14 -8.34
N ALA A 559 10.61 35.89 -8.00
CA ALA A 559 9.66 34.79 -8.18
C ALA A 559 8.31 35.06 -7.47
N MET A 560 8.36 35.70 -6.31
CA MET A 560 7.19 36.03 -5.50
C MET A 560 6.47 37.30 -5.94
N THR A 561 7.17 38.30 -6.47
CA THR A 561 6.63 39.66 -6.65
C THR A 561 6.66 40.18 -8.09
N GLY A 562 7.46 39.59 -8.96
CA GLY A 562 7.79 40.11 -10.29
C GLY A 562 8.74 41.31 -10.29
N GLU A 563 9.22 41.75 -9.11
CA GLU A 563 10.09 42.91 -8.97
C GLU A 563 11.56 42.50 -8.93
N GLN A 564 12.36 43.05 -9.85
CA GLN A 564 13.80 42.79 -9.90
C GLN A 564 14.55 43.79 -9.02
N ILE A 565 15.12 43.32 -7.90
CA ILE A 565 15.92 44.15 -6.97
C ILE A 565 17.28 43.51 -6.68
N SER A 566 18.20 44.27 -6.09
CA SER A 566 19.51 43.74 -5.71
C SER A 566 19.41 42.68 -4.60
N GLY A 567 20.40 41.78 -4.50
CA GLY A 567 20.42 40.77 -3.42
C GLY A 567 20.43 41.37 -2.01
N ASN A 568 20.99 42.57 -1.83
CA ASN A 568 20.97 43.29 -0.56
C ASN A 568 19.56 43.81 -0.19
N GLU A 569 18.83 44.34 -1.17
CA GLU A 569 17.44 44.77 -0.97
C GLU A 569 16.54 43.56 -0.73
N ALA A 570 16.68 42.51 -1.54
CA ALA A 570 15.95 41.25 -1.39
C ALA A 570 16.17 40.63 0.00
N ARG A 571 17.41 40.62 0.50
CA ARG A 571 17.71 40.20 1.86
C ARG A 571 16.87 40.93 2.90
N LYS A 572 16.81 42.27 2.82
CA LYS A 572 16.03 43.08 3.77
C LYS A 572 14.55 42.72 3.70
N VAL A 573 13.99 42.66 2.49
CA VAL A 573 12.57 42.32 2.27
C VAL A 573 12.24 40.92 2.78
N LEU A 574 13.08 39.92 2.50
CA LEU A 574 12.86 38.54 2.94
C LEU A 574 13.00 38.38 4.46
N LYS A 575 13.87 39.18 5.11
CA LYS A 575 13.93 39.27 6.58
C LYS A 575 12.66 39.88 7.16
N ASP A 576 12.21 41.01 6.62
CA ASP A 576 11.02 41.73 7.09
C ASP A 576 9.75 40.87 6.95
N LYS A 577 9.69 40.00 5.93
CA LYS A 577 8.61 39.02 5.72
C LYS A 577 8.73 37.75 6.58
N GLY A 578 9.81 37.60 7.35
CA GLY A 578 10.08 36.40 8.16
C GLY A 578 10.45 35.16 7.34
N ILE A 579 10.82 35.31 6.07
CA ILE A 579 11.24 34.22 5.19
C ILE A 579 12.71 33.88 5.42
N LEU A 580 13.57 34.91 5.44
CA LEU A 580 14.97 34.79 5.85
C LEU A 580 15.03 34.99 7.37
N THR A 581 14.87 33.90 8.12
CA THR A 581 14.84 33.92 9.60
C THR A 581 16.24 34.08 10.21
N GLU A 582 16.32 34.46 11.48
CA GLU A 582 17.59 34.54 12.24
C GLU A 582 18.43 33.25 12.13
N LYS A 583 17.77 32.08 12.06
CA LYS A 583 18.40 30.78 11.84
C LYS A 583 19.11 30.68 10.49
N LEU A 584 18.55 31.28 9.44
CA LEU A 584 19.11 31.24 8.08
C LEU A 584 20.12 32.35 7.81
N GLU A 585 20.04 33.47 8.50
CA GLU A 585 20.89 34.64 8.23
C GLU A 585 22.40 34.34 8.15
N PRO A 586 23.00 33.51 9.03
CA PRO A 586 24.43 33.21 8.96
C PRO A 586 24.84 32.58 7.64
N TYR A 587 24.01 31.69 7.08
CA TYR A 587 24.27 30.98 5.83
C TYR A 587 24.19 31.89 4.61
N PHE A 588 23.30 32.88 4.66
CA PHE A 588 23.18 33.86 3.59
C PHE A 588 24.06 35.09 3.81
N ALA A 589 24.95 35.18 4.81
CA ALA A 589 25.62 36.44 5.15
C ALA A 589 26.54 37.03 4.04
N LYS A 590 27.19 36.17 3.25
CA LYS A 590 28.16 36.59 2.21
C LYS A 590 27.54 36.52 0.83
N ASN A 591 27.33 37.68 0.19
CA ASN A 591 26.67 37.77 -1.11
C ASN A 591 27.29 36.93 -2.24
N TYR A 592 28.61 36.72 -2.24
CA TYR A 592 29.34 35.98 -3.27
C TYR A 592 29.49 34.48 -2.95
N ALA A 593 29.05 34.03 -1.77
CA ALA A 593 29.10 32.61 -1.44
C ALA A 593 28.09 31.82 -2.28
N ILE A 594 28.41 30.57 -2.55
CA ILE A 594 27.49 29.61 -3.16
C ILE A 594 26.84 28.83 -2.01
N PRO A 595 25.52 28.96 -1.81
CA PRO A 595 24.85 28.29 -0.70
C PRO A 595 24.73 26.78 -0.95
N GLN A 596 24.60 26.03 0.14
CA GLN A 596 24.26 24.61 0.08
C GLN A 596 22.76 24.40 -0.20
N ALA A 597 22.41 23.21 -0.67
CA ALA A 597 21.02 22.84 -0.91
C ALA A 597 20.16 22.92 0.34
N ALA A 598 20.67 22.53 1.51
CA ALA A 598 20.02 22.67 2.80
C ALA A 598 19.49 24.09 3.06
N GLU A 599 20.33 25.08 2.83
CA GLU A 599 20.06 26.49 3.11
C GLU A 599 18.94 27.02 2.23
N VAL A 600 19.01 26.69 0.95
CA VAL A 600 18.03 27.09 -0.06
C VAL A 600 16.72 26.33 0.12
N THR A 601 16.75 25.02 0.38
CA THR A 601 15.54 24.22 0.67
C THR A 601 14.77 24.80 1.85
N TYR A 602 15.45 25.20 2.92
CA TYR A 602 14.78 25.84 4.06
C TYR A 602 14.24 27.22 3.71
N LEU A 603 14.99 28.03 2.98
CA LEU A 603 14.53 29.34 2.51
C LEU A 603 13.23 29.21 1.70
N ILE A 604 13.20 28.29 0.73
CA ILE A 604 12.03 28.07 -0.13
C ILE A 604 10.86 27.43 0.63
N ALA A 605 11.13 26.59 1.62
CA ALA A 605 10.09 26.11 2.54
C ALA A 605 9.42 27.28 3.29
N ASN A 606 10.20 28.27 3.74
CA ASN A 606 9.67 29.46 4.38
C ASN A 606 8.87 30.35 3.40
N VAL A 607 9.30 30.44 2.13
CA VAL A 607 8.51 31.10 1.06
C VAL A 607 7.14 30.44 0.92
N TYR A 608 7.10 29.11 0.78
CA TYR A 608 5.84 28.37 0.70
C TYR A 608 4.94 28.66 1.90
N LYS A 609 5.47 28.52 3.12
CA LYS A 609 4.72 28.78 4.37
C LYS A 609 4.24 30.23 4.47
N TYR A 610 5.00 31.19 3.97
CA TYR A 610 4.59 32.59 3.94
C TYR A 610 3.40 32.80 3.01
N LEU A 611 3.41 32.16 1.83
CA LEU A 611 2.34 32.27 0.83
C LEU A 611 1.06 31.50 1.20
N GLN A 612 1.12 30.57 2.16
CA GLN A 612 -0.07 29.88 2.69
C GLN A 612 -0.82 30.67 3.78
N LYS A 613 -0.24 31.77 4.28
CA LYS A 613 -0.87 32.66 5.27
C LYS A 613 -1.65 33.75 4.55
#